data_AF-A0A5P5ZPQ1-F1
#
_entry.id   AF-A0A5P5ZPQ1-F1
#
_cell.length_a   1.000
_cell.length_b   1.000
_cell.length_c   1.000
_cell.angle_alpha   90.00
_cell.angle_beta   90.00
_cell.angle_gamma   90.00
#
_symmetry.space_group_name_H-M   'P 1'
#
loop_
_entity.id
_entity.type
_entity.pdbx_description
1 polymer ?
#
loop_
_entity_poly.entity_id
_entity_poly.type
_entity_poly.pdbx_seq_one_letter_code
_entity_poly.pdbx_strand_id
1 'polypeptide(L)' 'MQKSEYGGISFLGLLAIVFITLKLTQVIDWSWWYVLMPLWLPIVIFALVGLVMLLVQAVIFWIAQREFKKHLRK' A
#
# COMPACT_ATOMS: atom_id res chain seq x y z
N MET A 1 27.79 -22.48 -10.74
CA MET A 1 27.22 -22.26 -9.39
C MET A 1 25.72 -22.06 -9.54
N GLN A 2 24.90 -23.06 -9.22
CA GLN A 2 23.45 -22.90 -9.22
C GLN A 2 23.04 -22.21 -7.91
N LYS A 3 22.54 -20.98 -7.99
CA LYS A 3 21.80 -20.36 -6.88
C LYS A 3 20.42 -20.99 -6.88
N SER A 4 20.22 -22.00 -6.06
CA SER A 4 18.89 -22.44 -5.67
C SER A 4 18.29 -21.30 -4.84
N GLU A 5 17.53 -20.43 -5.49
CA GLU A 5 16.59 -19.56 -4.80
C GLU A 5 15.49 -20.46 -4.26
N TYR A 6 15.68 -20.93 -3.02
CA TYR A 6 14.59 -21.51 -2.25
C TYR A 6 13.56 -20.39 -2.09
N GLY A 7 12.58 -20.34 -2.99
CA GLY A 7 11.38 -19.54 -2.87
C GLY A 7 10.55 -20.07 -1.71
N GLY A 8 11.08 -19.92 -0.49
CA GLY A 8 10.34 -20.18 0.73
C GLY A 8 9.14 -19.26 0.71
N ILE A 9 7.95 -19.85 0.84
CA ILE A 9 6.71 -19.12 1.01
C ILE A 9 6.98 -18.04 2.05
N SER A 10 6.96 -16.78 1.61
CA SER A 10 7.20 -15.66 2.51
C SER A 10 6.20 -15.78 3.64
N PHE A 11 6.59 -15.46 4.88
CA PHE A 11 5.73 -15.53 6.05
C PHE A 11 4.32 -14.95 5.81
N LEU A 12 4.23 -13.92 4.96
CA LEU A 12 2.99 -13.32 4.45
C LEU A 12 2.09 -14.29 3.68
N GLY A 13 2.63 -15.15 2.81
CA GLY A 13 1.87 -16.16 2.07
C GLY A 13 1.31 -17.25 2.99
N LEU A 14 2.06 -17.64 4.02
CA LEU A 14 1.59 -18.62 5.01
C LEU A 14 0.50 -18.02 5.91
N LEU A 15 0.65 -16.76 6.32
CA LEU A 15 -0.38 -16.00 7.03
C LEU A 15 -1.64 -15.85 6.17
N ALA A 16 -1.50 -15.56 4.87
CA ALA A 16 -2.63 -15.48 3.93
C ALA A 16 -3.39 -16.81 3.84
N ILE A 17 -2.67 -17.94 3.74
CA ILE A 17 -3.27 -19.28 3.72
C ILE A 17 -3.97 -19.60 5.06
N VAL A 18 -3.38 -19.24 6.21
CA VAL A 18 -3.98 -19.44 7.54
C VAL A 18 -5.27 -18.62 7.72
N PHE A 19 -5.32 -17.39 7.23
CA PHE A 19 -6.54 -16.58 7.24
C PHE A 19 -7.64 -17.17 6.35
N ILE A 20 -7.27 -17.76 5.20
CA ILE A 20 -8.21 -18.46 4.29
C ILE A 20 -8.76 -19.72 4.96
N THR A 21 -7.94 -20.51 5.63
CA THR A 21 -8.38 -21.75 6.28
C THR A 21 -9.25 -21.51 7.52
N LEU A 22 -8.92 -20.51 8.36
CA LEU A 22 -9.77 -20.13 9.51
C LEU A 22 -11.19 -19.70 9.09
N LYS A 23 -11.33 -19.13 7.90
CA LYS A 23 -12.62 -18.73 7.34
C LYS A 23 -13.45 -19.92 6.85
N LEU A 24 -12.79 -20.92 6.25
CA LEU A 24 -13.42 -22.14 5.75
C LEU A 24 -13.85 -23.08 6.88
N THR A 25 -13.13 -23.08 8.00
CA THR A 25 -13.51 -23.86 9.19
C THR A 25 -14.68 -23.28 9.97
N GLN A 26 -15.31 -22.17 9.49
CA GLN A 26 -16.54 -21.58 10.06
C GLN A 26 -16.47 -21.31 11.58
N VAL A 27 -15.27 -21.16 12.15
CA VAL A 27 -15.08 -20.84 13.56
C VAL A 27 -15.52 -19.40 13.86
N ILE A 28 -15.61 -18.55 12.85
CA ILE A 28 -15.99 -17.14 12.99
C ILE A 28 -16.87 -16.71 11.80
N ASP A 29 -18.11 -16.27 12.08
CA ASP A 29 -19.11 -15.74 11.13
C ASP A 29 -18.77 -14.31 10.63
N TRP A 30 -17.50 -13.95 10.65
CA TRP A 30 -17.10 -12.56 10.54
C TRP A 30 -17.10 -12.05 9.10
N SER A 31 -17.33 -10.74 8.98
CA SER A 31 -17.35 -10.04 7.70
C SER A 31 -15.99 -10.17 7.00
N TRP A 32 -16.01 -10.49 5.71
CA TRP A 32 -14.83 -10.64 4.83
C TRP A 32 -13.83 -9.46 4.93
N TRP A 33 -14.29 -8.29 5.34
CA TRP A 33 -13.49 -7.10 5.62
C TRP A 33 -12.30 -7.36 6.54
N TYR A 34 -12.44 -8.19 7.58
CA TYR A 34 -11.32 -8.49 8.49
C TYR A 34 -10.35 -9.53 7.96
N VAL A 35 -10.81 -10.44 7.09
CA VAL A 35 -9.92 -11.38 6.37
C VAL A 35 -9.01 -10.63 5.41
N LEU A 36 -9.52 -9.52 4.88
CA LEU A 36 -8.81 -8.60 4.01
C LEU A 36 -7.86 -7.67 4.78
N MET A 37 -8.09 -7.35 6.06
CA MET A 37 -7.18 -6.48 6.85
C MET A 37 -5.68 -6.78 6.71
N PRO A 38 -5.18 -8.03 6.85
CA PRO A 38 -3.76 -8.32 6.65
C PRO A 38 -3.28 -8.07 5.21
N LEU A 39 -4.16 -8.21 4.22
CA LEU A 39 -3.89 -7.89 2.81
C LEU A 39 -3.99 -6.39 2.51
N TRP A 40 -4.79 -5.66 3.28
CA TRP A 40 -4.99 -4.21 3.11
C TRP A 40 -3.92 -3.39 3.80
N LEU A 41 -3.27 -3.92 4.83
CA LEU A 41 -2.17 -3.24 5.53
C LEU A 41 -1.07 -2.77 4.56
N PRO A 42 -0.53 -3.59 3.64
CA PRO A 42 0.41 -3.11 2.63
C PRO A 42 -0.24 -2.14 1.63
N ILE A 43 -1.49 -2.35 1.21
CA ILE A 43 -2.20 -1.47 0.26
C ILE A 43 -2.37 -0.06 0.83
N VAL A 44 -2.75 0.06 2.10
CA VAL A 44 -2.92 1.35 2.79
C VAL A 44 -1.59 2.09 2.90
N ILE A 45 -0.51 1.38 3.22
CA ILE A 45 0.84 1.99 3.29
C ILE A 45 1.24 2.54 1.92
N PHE A 46 1.08 1.76 0.85
CA PHE A 46 1.37 2.22 -0.51
C PHE A 46 0.49 3.40 -0.94
N ALA A 47 -0.80 3.36 -0.64
CA ALA A 47 -1.72 4.45 -0.95
C ALA A 47 -1.36 5.75 -0.20
N LEU A 48 -0.97 5.64 1.08
CA LEU A 48 -0.54 6.79 1.88
C LEU A 48 0.74 7.41 1.31
N VAL A 49 1.74 6.59 0.97
CA VAL A 49 3.00 7.07 0.37
C VAL A 49 2.74 7.75 -0.97
N GLY A 50 1.92 7.14 -1.82
CA GLY A 50 1.54 7.72 -3.12
C GLY A 50 0.81 9.07 -2.95
N LEU A 51 -0.11 9.16 -1.99
CA LEU A 51 -0.83 10.39 -1.68
C LEU A 51 0.12 11.50 -1.24
N VAL A 52 1.05 11.21 -0.32
CA VAL A 52 2.06 12.18 0.14
C VAL A 52 2.92 12.66 -1.03
N MET A 53 3.36 11.75 -1.90
CA MET A 53 4.20 12.09 -3.05
C MET A 53 3.48 13.02 -4.04
N LEU A 54 2.20 12.74 -4.31
CA LEU A 54 1.34 13.60 -5.14
C LEU A 54 1.15 14.98 -4.52
N LEU A 55 0.91 15.05 -3.21
CA LEU A 55 0.78 16.33 -2.49
C LEU A 55 2.08 17.15 -2.57
N VAL A 56 3.24 16.51 -2.39
CA VAL A 56 4.54 17.18 -2.51
C VAL A 56 4.73 17.75 -3.92
N GLN A 57 4.45 16.98 -4.96
CA GLN A 57 4.54 17.47 -6.34
C GLN A 57 3.58 18.62 -6.62
N ALA A 58 2.34 18.51 -6.14
CA ALA A 58 1.35 19.58 -6.28
C ALA A 58 1.77 20.86 -5.57
N VAL A 59 2.35 20.75 -4.36
CA VAL A 59 2.88 21.89 -3.59
C VAL A 59 4.05 22.54 -4.30
N ILE A 60 5.03 21.75 -4.77
CA ILE A 60 6.19 22.28 -5.53
C ILE A 60 5.71 22.99 -6.79
N PHE A 61 4.79 22.37 -7.54
CA PHE A 61 4.20 22.96 -8.74
C PHE A 61 3.46 24.26 -8.43
N TRP A 62 2.68 24.29 -7.35
CA TRP A 62 1.97 25.49 -6.89
C TRP A 62 2.94 26.62 -6.51
N ILE A 63 4.05 26.30 -5.83
CA ILE A 63 5.11 27.26 -5.49
C ILE A 63 5.79 27.80 -6.76
N ALA A 64 6.14 26.93 -7.70
CA ALA A 64 6.77 27.31 -8.97
C ALA A 64 5.85 28.23 -9.80
N GLN A 65 4.56 27.91 -9.87
CA GLN A 65 3.55 28.76 -10.50
C GLN A 65 3.42 30.12 -9.82
N ARG A 66 3.58 30.18 -8.49
CA ARG A 66 3.48 31.43 -7.73
C ARG A 66 4.59 32.41 -8.10
N GLU A 67 5.82 31.95 -8.28
CA GLU A 67 6.97 32.79 -8.66
C GLU A 67 6.85 33.34 -10.09
N PHE A 68 6.36 32.50 -11.02
CA PHE A 68 6.17 32.93 -12.41
C PHE A 68 5.11 34.05 -12.53
N LYS A 69 4.00 33.92 -11.77
CA LYS A 69 2.96 34.97 -11.71
C LYS A 69 3.41 36.25 -11.00
N LYS A 70 4.51 36.25 -10.24
CA LYS A 70 5.08 37.48 -9.66
C LYS A 70 5.91 38.24 -10.69
N HIS A 71 6.67 37.53 -11.53
CA HIS A 71 7.43 38.15 -12.60
C HIS A 71 6.54 38.76 -13.69
N LEU A 72 5.40 38.14 -13.99
CA LEU A 72 4.40 38.72 -14.93
C LEU A 72 3.57 39.87 -14.35
N ARG A 73 3.75 40.23 -13.07
CA ARG A 73 3.00 41.30 -12.38
C ARG A 73 3.85 42.51 -11.99
N LYS A 74 5.13 42.53 -12.36
CA LYS A 74 5.99 43.73 -12.33
C LYS A 74 6.02 44.33 -13.72
#